data_AF-A0A9E4RF80-F1
#
_entry.id   AF-A0A9E4RF80-F1
#
_cell.length_a   1.000
_cell.length_b   1.000
_cell.length_c   1.000
_cell.angle_alpha   90.00
_cell.angle_beta   90.00
_cell.angle_gamma   90.00
#
_symmetry.space_group_name_H-M   'P 1'
#
loop_
_entity.id
_entity.type
_entity.pdbx_description
1 polymer ?
#
loop_
_entity_poly.entity_id
_entity_poly.type
_entity_poly.pdbx_seq_one_letter_code
_entity_poly.pdbx_strand_id
1 'polypeptide(L)'
;MSRAKQLPSWREGHSRSALLSFIERADEIPEERRVAVFDNDGTLWCEKPNYTQLDFFVTELRQAVGERPELGKRPEYAAIL
;
A
#
# COMPACT_ATOMS: atom_id res chain seq x y z
N MET A 1 -10.50 -27.04 -1.74
CA MET A 1 -10.17 -26.78 -0.32
C MET A 1 -11.45 -26.43 0.43
N SER A 2 -11.61 -26.84 1.70
CA SER A 2 -12.80 -26.42 2.48
C SER A 2 -12.81 -24.91 2.66
N ARG A 3 -13.97 -24.27 2.44
CA ARG A 3 -14.24 -22.83 2.58
C ARG A 3 -13.85 -22.30 3.98
N ALA A 4 -13.86 -23.16 5.00
CA ALA A 4 -13.43 -22.84 6.36
C ALA A 4 -11.92 -22.55 6.50
N LYS A 5 -11.10 -22.96 5.53
CA LYS A 5 -9.65 -22.66 5.50
C LYS A 5 -9.31 -21.37 4.74
N GLN A 6 -10.26 -20.76 4.05
CA GLN A 6 -10.02 -19.52 3.29
C GLN A 6 -10.13 -18.30 4.21
N LEU A 7 -9.16 -17.40 4.11
CA LEU A 7 -9.09 -16.13 4.84
C LEU A 7 -9.07 -16.29 6.38
N PRO A 8 -8.14 -17.07 6.96
CA PRO A 8 -8.15 -17.38 8.40
C PRO A 8 -7.92 -16.17 9.31
N SER A 9 -7.33 -15.08 8.79
CA SER A 9 -7.10 -13.85 9.54
C SER A 9 -8.23 -12.82 9.41
N TRP A 10 -9.29 -13.13 8.66
CA TRP A 10 -10.42 -12.24 8.47
C TRP A 10 -11.49 -12.48 9.53
N ARG A 11 -11.96 -11.40 10.17
CA ARG A 11 -13.12 -11.48 11.07
C ARG A 11 -14.35 -11.90 10.29
N GLU A 12 -15.21 -12.70 10.92
CA GLU A 12 -16.53 -12.99 10.37
C GLU A 12 -17.36 -11.70 10.26
N GLY A 13 -18.08 -11.55 9.14
CA GLY A 13 -18.90 -10.37 8.88
C GLY A 13 -19.05 -10.04 7.41
N HIS A 14 -19.69 -8.91 7.14
CA HIS A 14 -20.09 -8.50 5.79
C HIS A 14 -18.92 -8.48 4.80
N SER A 15 -17.78 -7.87 5.17
CA SER A 15 -16.63 -7.75 4.27
C SER A 15 -16.06 -9.10 3.85
N ARG A 16 -15.92 -10.05 4.80
CA ARG A 16 -15.43 -11.41 4.51
C ARG A 16 -16.39 -12.15 3.59
N SER A 17 -17.69 -12.10 3.87
CA SER A 17 -18.73 -12.73 3.04
C SER A 17 -18.79 -12.14 1.64
N ALA A 18 -18.69 -10.82 1.51
CA ALA A 18 -18.67 -10.12 0.23
C ALA A 18 -17.44 -10.51 -0.60
N LEU A 19 -16.26 -10.61 0.01
CA LEU A 19 -15.03 -11.01 -0.69
C LEU A 19 -15.09 -12.46 -1.17
N LEU A 20 -15.61 -13.40 -0.36
CA LEU A 20 -15.79 -14.79 -0.80
C LEU A 20 -16.79 -14.90 -1.96
N SER A 21 -17.92 -14.18 -1.90
CA SER A 21 -18.90 -14.14 -2.99
C SER A 21 -18.35 -13.45 -4.24
N PHE A 22 -17.49 -12.43 -4.09
CA PHE A 22 -16.79 -11.81 -5.21
C PHE A 22 -15.84 -12.79 -5.90
N ILE A 23 -15.02 -13.53 -5.13
CA ILE A 23 -14.10 -14.54 -5.67
C ILE A 23 -14.86 -15.63 -6.41
N GLU A 24 -15.98 -16.12 -5.85
CA GLU A 24 -16.81 -17.14 -6.51
C GLU A 24 -17.37 -16.66 -7.86
N ARG A 25 -17.84 -15.41 -7.93
CA ARG A 25 -18.31 -14.83 -9.20
C ARG A 25 -17.19 -14.54 -10.19
N ALA A 26 -15.97 -14.33 -9.71
CA ALA A 26 -14.82 -14.11 -10.58
C ALA A 26 -14.47 -15.36 -11.41
N ASP A 27 -14.92 -16.55 -11.01
CA ASP A 27 -14.74 -17.78 -11.80
C ASP A 27 -15.48 -17.77 -13.15
N GLU A 28 -16.48 -16.90 -13.31
CA GLU A 28 -17.21 -16.69 -14.56
C GLU A 28 -16.46 -15.77 -15.53
N ILE A 29 -15.40 -15.09 -15.08
CA ILE A 29 -14.59 -14.16 -15.87
C ILE A 29 -13.41 -14.93 -16.47
N PRO A 30 -13.01 -14.70 -17.75
CA PRO A 30 -11.77 -15.24 -18.29
C PRO A 30 -10.57 -14.90 -17.41
N GLU A 31 -9.67 -15.86 -17.19
CA GLU A 31 -8.56 -15.73 -16.23
C GLU A 31 -7.73 -14.47 -16.48
N GLU A 32 -7.45 -14.15 -17.73
CA GLU A 32 -6.67 -12.99 -18.16
C GLU A 32 -7.34 -11.64 -17.83
N ARG A 33 -8.61 -11.65 -17.45
CA ARG A 33 -9.38 -10.46 -17.05
C ARG A 33 -9.64 -10.39 -15.53
N ARG A 34 -9.20 -11.38 -14.75
CA ARG A 34 -9.37 -11.41 -13.28
C ARG A 34 -8.33 -10.53 -12.59
N VAL A 35 -8.44 -9.21 -12.76
CA VAL A 35 -7.53 -8.23 -12.16
C VAL A 35 -8.19 -7.58 -10.94
N ALA A 36 -7.48 -7.60 -9.80
CA ALA A 36 -7.83 -6.85 -8.60
C ALA A 36 -6.72 -5.83 -8.29
N VAL A 37 -7.11 -4.62 -7.91
CA VAL A 37 -6.19 -3.54 -7.57
C VAL A 37 -6.36 -3.17 -6.10
N PHE A 38 -5.25 -2.98 -5.41
CA PHE A 38 -5.20 -2.58 -4.02
C PHE A 38 -4.34 -1.33 -3.92
N ASP A 39 -4.77 -0.39 -3.10
CA ASP A 39 -3.86 0.66 -2.63
C ASP A 39 -2.78 0.03 -1.73
N ASN A 40 -1.69 0.75 -1.49
CA ASN A 40 -0.56 0.26 -0.71
C ASN A 40 -0.58 0.83 0.71
N ASP A 41 -0.41 2.15 0.85
CA ASP A 41 -0.38 2.86 2.12
C ASP A 41 -1.72 2.76 2.85
N GLY A 42 -1.69 2.34 4.12
CA GLY A 42 -2.91 2.15 4.92
C GLY A 42 -3.79 0.96 4.52
N THR A 43 -3.47 0.28 3.42
CA THR A 43 -4.23 -0.88 2.91
C THR A 43 -3.44 -2.18 3.01
N LEU A 44 -2.26 -2.25 2.40
CA LEU A 44 -1.36 -3.42 2.47
C LEU A 44 -0.33 -3.30 3.58
N TRP A 45 0.01 -2.08 3.99
CA TRP A 45 0.95 -1.82 5.08
C TRP A 45 0.62 -0.54 5.87
N CYS A 46 1.35 -0.31 6.97
CA CYS A 46 1.12 0.83 7.85
C CYS A 46 1.60 2.15 7.20
N GLU A 47 0.74 3.15 7.21
CA GLU A 47 1.03 4.53 6.76
C GLU A 47 1.24 5.51 7.93
N LYS A 48 1.31 4.99 9.16
CA LYS A 48 1.42 5.81 10.38
C LYS A 48 2.78 5.60 11.05
N PRO A 49 3.40 6.66 11.59
CA PRO A 49 2.91 8.05 11.62
C PRO A 49 3.00 8.79 10.28
N ASN A 50 3.90 8.34 9.39
CA ASN A 50 4.07 8.87 8.03
C ASN A 50 4.07 7.73 7.01
N TYR A 51 3.95 8.08 5.72
CA TYR A 51 4.15 7.13 4.61
C TYR A 51 5.59 6.64 4.57
N THR A 52 5.79 5.34 4.37
CA THR A 52 7.12 4.72 4.31
C THR A 52 8.03 5.38 3.26
N GLN A 53 7.48 5.75 2.11
CA GLN A 53 8.23 6.43 1.05
C GLN A 53 8.65 7.85 1.44
N LEU A 54 7.87 8.56 2.25
CA LEU A 54 8.21 9.90 2.73
C LEU A 54 9.39 9.82 3.71
N ASP A 55 9.35 8.88 4.66
CA ASP A 55 10.43 8.69 5.62
C ASP A 55 11.76 8.34 4.91
N PHE A 56 11.70 7.47 3.89
CA PHE A 56 12.84 7.19 3.02
C PHE A 56 13.33 8.46 2.31
N PHE A 57 12.44 9.18 1.62
CA PHE A 57 12.81 10.36 0.85
C PHE A 57 13.46 11.44 1.71
N VAL A 58 12.91 11.74 2.88
CA VAL A 58 13.47 12.72 3.82
C VAL A 58 14.87 12.28 4.29
N THR A 59 15.05 10.98 4.57
CA THR A 59 16.34 10.44 5.00
C THR A 59 17.41 10.62 3.93
N GLU A 60 17.12 10.20 2.69
CA GLU A 60 18.05 10.33 1.56
C GLU A 60 18.31 11.80 1.21
N LEU A 61 17.28 12.64 1.26
CA LEU A 61 17.43 14.07 0.98
C LEU A 61 18.34 14.75 2.02
N ARG A 62 18.23 14.41 3.31
CA ARG A 62 19.13 14.92 4.35
C ARG A 62 20.58 14.52 4.09
N GLN A 63 20.83 13.27 3.68
CA GLN A 63 22.17 12.81 3.31
C GLN A 63 22.70 13.59 2.09
N ALA A 64 21.88 13.70 1.04
CA ALA A 64 22.24 14.40 -0.18
C ALA A 64 22.53 15.90 0.04
N VAL A 65 21.80 16.56 0.94
CA VAL A 65 22.08 17.96 1.32
C VAL A 65 23.37 18.09 2.13
N GLY A 66 23.70 17.09 2.96
CA GLY A 66 24.99 17.03 3.63
C GLY A 66 26.17 17.02 2.67
N GLU A 67 26.02 16.34 1.52
CA GLU A 67 27.03 16.29 0.45
C GLU A 67 26.96 17.50 -0.50
N ARG A 68 25.74 17.99 -0.77
CA ARG A 68 25.43 19.05 -1.75
C ARG A 68 24.49 20.09 -1.13
N PRO A 69 25.01 21.06 -0.37
CA PRO A 69 24.20 22.03 0.37
C PRO A 69 23.28 22.89 -0.50
N GLU A 70 23.59 23.07 -1.79
CA GLU A 70 22.75 23.79 -2.74
C GLU A 70 21.38 23.14 -2.98
N LEU A 71 21.25 21.83 -2.77
CA LEU A 71 19.97 21.13 -2.86
C LEU A 71 19.00 21.66 -1.79
N GLY A 72 19.47 21.97 -0.59
CA GLY A 72 18.64 22.52 0.49
C GLY A 72 18.13 23.94 0.23
N LYS A 73 18.61 24.62 -0.83
CA LYS A 73 18.12 25.94 -1.24
C LYS A 73 16.97 25.86 -2.25
N ARG A 74 16.70 24.68 -2.80
CA ARG A 74 15.57 24.48 -3.70
C ARG A 74 14.26 24.52 -2.91
N PRO A 75 13.29 25.36 -3.27
CA PRO A 75 12.06 25.53 -2.49
C PRO A 75 11.34 24.21 -2.18
N GLU A 76 11.30 23.28 -3.14
CA GLU A 76 10.65 21.98 -3.01
C GLU A 76 11.35 21.04 -2.00
N TYR A 77 12.67 21.13 -1.86
CA TYR A 77 13.43 20.33 -0.88
C TYR A 77 13.44 21.01 0.49
N ALA A 78 13.55 22.35 0.52
CA ALA A 78 13.48 23.14 1.74
C ALA A 78 12.11 23.02 2.44
N ALA A 79 11.02 22.81 1.69
CA ALA A 79 9.70 22.62 2.26
C ALA A 79 9.51 21.28 3.00
N ILE A 80 10.37 20.29 2.72
CA ILE A 80 10.28 18.91 3.23
C ILE A 80 11.34 18.63 4.33
N LEU A 81 12.46 19.37 4.31
CA LEU A 81 13.57 19.26 5.25
C LEU A 81 13.32 19.98 6.58
#